data_AF-A0AAW1NEZ0-F1
#
_entry.id   AF-A0AAW1NEZ0-F1
#
_cell.length_a   1.000
_cell.length_b   1.000
_cell.length_c   1.000
_cell.angle_alpha   90.00
_cell.angle_beta   90.00
_cell.angle_gamma   90.00
#
_symmetry.space_group_name_H-M   'P 1'
#
loop_
_entity.id
_entity.type
_entity.pdbx_description
1 polymer ?
#
loop_
_entity_poly.entity_id
_entity_poly.type
_entity_poly.pdbx_seq_one_letter_code
_entity_poly.pdbx_strand_id
1 'polypeptide(L)'
;MSNTGSDADDFGTADLFVNKAYEKRRFLFEQTGLELELLVSPATATDHDLTGQILWPGAHILADYLAQTASAFTAACELGAGLGLVSLVCAARHCPVVATDHSEEVLSVLAQNCSLNRLKHPVRCMQLDWGDECHVLQVLEASPQQQGYPLLLGADVCYNLNAMHKLFAAASRLLARNASARFMLAYVSRAATLDRSFSNDTSLWLWFHQAIHSRCCLREV
;
A
#
# COMPACT_ATOMS: atom_id res chain seq x y z
N MET A 1 -12.19 -5.14 -59.97
CA MET A 1 -13.62 -4.90 -59.67
C MET A 1 -14.13 -6.15 -58.97
N SER A 2 -14.84 -6.10 -57.85
CA SER A 2 -15.36 -4.96 -57.06
C SER A 2 -14.91 -5.03 -55.58
N ASN A 3 -15.12 -3.95 -54.82
CA ASN A 3 -14.71 -3.81 -53.42
C ASN A 3 -15.91 -3.65 -52.48
N THR A 4 -15.90 -4.37 -51.36
CA THR A 4 -16.79 -4.34 -50.17
C THR A 4 -16.02 -5.08 -49.06
N GLY A 5 -15.77 -4.61 -47.83
CA GLY A 5 -16.36 -3.48 -47.09
C GLY A 5 -17.75 -3.84 -46.55
N SER A 6 -18.06 -3.83 -45.25
CA SER A 6 -17.28 -3.63 -44.01
C SER A 6 -18.09 -4.30 -42.85
N ASP A 7 -17.75 -4.40 -41.56
CA ASP A 7 -16.72 -3.83 -40.65
C ASP A 7 -16.10 -5.00 -39.80
N ALA A 8 -15.18 -4.92 -38.82
CA ALA A 8 -14.67 -3.87 -37.93
C ALA A 8 -15.43 -3.61 -36.59
N ASP A 9 -15.82 -4.66 -35.85
CA ASP A 9 -16.29 -4.58 -34.45
C ASP A 9 -15.13 -4.50 -33.43
N ASP A 10 -15.17 -3.45 -32.62
CA ASP A 10 -14.15 -3.08 -31.62
C ASP A 10 -14.44 -3.67 -30.23
N PHE A 11 -13.42 -4.28 -29.61
CA PHE A 11 -13.44 -4.75 -28.21
C PHE A 11 -12.28 -4.14 -27.38
N GLY A 12 -11.84 -2.92 -27.71
CA GLY A 12 -10.92 -2.09 -26.91
C GLY A 12 -11.55 -1.42 -25.68
N THR A 13 -12.73 -1.87 -25.24
CA THR A 13 -13.60 -1.17 -24.28
C THR A 13 -13.07 -1.05 -22.86
N ALA A 14 -12.05 -1.82 -22.47
CA ALA A 14 -11.41 -1.72 -21.16
C ALA A 14 -10.45 -0.52 -21.02
N ASP A 15 -9.77 -0.13 -22.11
CA ASP A 15 -8.68 0.86 -22.06
C ASP A 15 -9.17 2.32 -22.09
N LEU A 16 -10.45 2.53 -22.41
CA LEU A 16 -11.09 3.83 -22.60
C LEU A 16 -11.41 4.62 -21.32
N PHE A 17 -11.36 3.98 -20.15
CA PHE A 17 -11.76 4.59 -18.87
C PHE A 17 -10.61 4.81 -17.87
N VAL A 18 -9.44 4.21 -18.10
CA VAL A 18 -8.29 4.38 -17.20
C VAL A 18 -7.52 5.65 -17.56
N ASN A 19 -7.52 6.65 -16.68
CA ASN A 19 -6.78 7.89 -16.88
C ASN A 19 -5.26 7.68 -16.67
N LYS A 20 -4.56 7.22 -17.71
CA LYS A 20 -3.11 6.95 -17.72
C LYS A 20 -2.23 8.22 -17.82
N ALA A 21 -2.79 9.42 -17.64
CA ALA A 21 -2.05 10.68 -17.75
C ALA A 21 -1.23 11.00 -16.49
N TYR A 22 -0.21 10.19 -16.19
CA TYR A 22 0.64 10.40 -15.02
C TYR A 22 1.65 11.55 -15.20
N GLU A 23 1.75 12.40 -14.19
CA GLU A 23 2.78 13.42 -14.06
C GLU A 23 3.93 12.90 -13.20
N LYS A 24 5.17 13.17 -13.59
CA LYS A 24 6.31 12.97 -12.68
C LYS A 24 6.34 14.10 -11.65
N ARG A 25 6.27 13.75 -10.36
CA ARG A 25 6.45 14.66 -9.23
C ARG A 25 7.66 14.26 -8.38
N ARG A 26 8.39 15.25 -7.85
CA ARG A 26 9.56 15.07 -6.97
C ARG A 26 9.16 15.35 -5.53
N PHE A 27 9.58 14.49 -4.62
CA PHE A 27 9.33 14.54 -3.18
C PHE A 27 10.66 14.71 -2.48
N LEU A 28 10.77 15.70 -1.59
CA LEU A 28 11.99 16.04 -0.85
C LEU A 28 11.69 15.94 0.66
N PHE A 29 12.40 15.05 1.34
CA PHE A 29 12.31 14.86 2.78
C PHE A 29 13.42 15.67 3.45
N GLU A 30 13.20 16.98 3.60
CA GLU A 30 14.21 18.00 3.95
C GLU A 30 15.12 17.60 5.13
N GLN A 31 14.56 16.98 6.17
CA GLN A 31 15.26 16.57 7.39
C GLN A 31 16.31 15.47 7.16
N THR A 32 16.29 14.83 6.00
CA THR A 32 17.21 13.73 5.62
C THR A 32 17.92 13.93 4.29
N GLY A 33 17.46 14.88 3.46
CA GLY A 33 17.94 15.04 2.09
C GLY A 33 17.57 13.88 1.15
N LEU A 34 16.66 12.98 1.56
CA LEU A 34 16.12 11.97 0.66
C LEU A 34 15.23 12.65 -0.38
N GLU A 35 15.44 12.27 -1.64
CA GLU A 35 14.61 12.67 -2.76
C GLU A 35 14.05 11.44 -3.48
N LEU A 36 12.79 11.52 -3.91
CA LEU A 36 12.13 10.50 -4.72
C LEU A 36 11.37 11.13 -5.89
N GLU A 37 11.31 10.44 -7.02
CA GLU A 37 10.47 10.79 -8.17
C GLU A 37 9.37 9.73 -8.35
N LEU A 38 8.10 10.14 -8.34
CA LEU A 38 6.96 9.25 -8.60
C LEU A 38 6.13 9.78 -9.77
N LEU A 39 5.60 8.85 -10.57
CA LEU A 39 4.44 9.04 -11.42
C LEU A 39 3.19 9.13 -10.53
N VAL A 40 2.42 10.21 -10.68
CA VAL A 40 1.23 10.52 -9.88
C VAL A 40 0.13 11.06 -10.79
N SER A 41 -1.13 10.67 -10.56
CA SER A 41 -2.23 11.24 -11.34
C SER A 41 -2.46 12.73 -11.02
N PRO A 42 -2.81 13.58 -12.00
CA PRO A 42 -3.34 14.92 -11.78
C PRO A 42 -4.79 14.92 -11.26
N ALA A 43 -5.46 13.76 -11.28
CA ALA A 43 -6.80 13.63 -10.75
C ALA A 43 -6.84 13.80 -9.22
N THR A 44 -7.78 14.62 -8.73
CA THR A 44 -8.05 14.81 -7.29
C THR A 44 -9.03 13.78 -6.72
N ALA A 45 -9.67 13.00 -7.59
CA ALA A 45 -10.49 11.84 -7.28
C ALA A 45 -10.44 10.86 -8.47
N THR A 46 -10.62 9.58 -8.19
CA THR A 46 -10.75 8.48 -9.16
C THR A 46 -11.90 7.59 -8.72
N ASP A 47 -12.34 6.69 -9.59
CA ASP A 47 -13.24 5.60 -9.20
C ASP A 47 -12.63 4.75 -8.06
N HIS A 48 -13.50 4.09 -7.28
CA HIS A 48 -13.13 3.41 -6.04
C HIS A 48 -11.97 2.42 -6.23
N ASP A 49 -12.00 1.64 -7.30
CA ASP A 49 -11.02 0.58 -7.61
C ASP A 49 -9.68 1.17 -8.11
N LEU A 50 -9.67 2.43 -8.56
CA LEU A 50 -8.48 3.15 -9.05
C LEU A 50 -7.87 4.12 -8.02
N THR A 51 -8.37 4.12 -6.78
CA THR A 51 -7.91 5.02 -5.70
C THR A 51 -6.42 4.91 -5.38
N GLY A 52 -5.77 3.78 -5.67
CA GLY A 52 -4.31 3.60 -5.55
C GLY A 52 -3.48 4.48 -6.50
N GLN A 53 -4.09 5.19 -7.45
CA GLN A 53 -3.41 6.09 -8.41
C GLN A 53 -3.20 7.53 -7.88
N ILE A 54 -3.66 7.81 -6.65
CA ILE A 54 -3.51 9.11 -5.97
C ILE A 54 -2.65 8.92 -4.71
N LEU A 55 -1.83 9.92 -4.36
CA LEU A 55 -1.18 9.97 -3.05
C LEU A 55 -2.16 10.53 -2.00
N TRP A 56 -2.52 9.70 -1.04
CA TRP A 56 -3.41 10.08 0.06
C TRP A 56 -2.61 10.67 1.25
N PRO A 57 -3.20 11.54 2.10
CA PRO A 57 -2.46 12.27 3.12
C PRO A 57 -1.74 11.40 4.16
N GLY A 58 -2.30 10.24 4.53
CA GLY A 58 -1.67 9.26 5.40
C GLY A 58 -0.39 8.66 4.81
N ALA A 59 -0.28 8.58 3.48
CA ALA A 59 0.94 8.11 2.81
C ALA A 59 2.07 9.14 2.91
N HIS A 60 1.75 10.44 2.85
CA HIS A 60 2.72 11.50 3.13
C HIS A 60 3.18 11.45 4.60
N ILE A 61 2.23 11.41 5.55
CA ILE A 61 2.48 11.35 6.99
C ILE A 61 3.40 10.16 7.36
N LEU A 62 3.09 8.97 6.83
CA LEU A 62 3.89 7.77 7.09
C LEU A 62 5.26 7.81 6.40
N ALA A 63 5.36 8.39 5.20
CA ALA A 63 6.63 8.59 4.51
C ALA A 63 7.55 9.57 5.26
N ASP A 64 7.04 10.72 5.71
CA ASP A 64 7.82 11.71 6.47
C ASP A 64 8.33 11.13 7.80
N TYR A 65 7.49 10.33 8.49
CA TYR A 65 7.87 9.62 9.70
C TYR A 65 8.95 8.55 9.45
N LEU A 66 8.80 7.75 8.39
CA LEU A 66 9.76 6.69 8.05
C LEU A 66 11.08 7.24 7.53
N ALA A 67 11.09 8.38 6.82
CA ALA A 67 12.31 9.04 6.36
C ALA A 67 13.19 9.42 7.57
N GLN A 68 12.60 10.13 8.53
CA GLN A 68 13.29 10.58 9.75
C GLN A 68 13.70 9.40 10.66
N THR A 69 12.95 8.30 10.66
CA THR A 69 13.25 7.11 11.47
C THR A 69 14.44 6.33 10.88
N ALA A 70 15.28 5.77 11.74
CA ALA A 70 16.24 4.74 11.33
C ALA A 70 15.54 3.38 11.37
N SER A 71 15.39 2.69 10.22
CA SER A 71 14.74 1.38 10.22
C SER A 71 15.58 0.34 10.95
N ALA A 72 15.08 -0.12 12.09
CA ALA A 72 15.59 -1.29 12.80
C ALA A 72 15.00 -2.62 12.26
N PHE A 73 14.15 -2.54 11.24
CA PHE A 73 13.43 -3.69 10.68
C PHE A 73 14.19 -4.29 9.49
N THR A 74 14.30 -5.62 9.45
CA THR A 74 15.07 -6.35 8.43
C THR A 74 14.31 -6.58 7.12
N ALA A 75 12.99 -6.42 7.13
CA ALA A 75 12.12 -6.38 5.96
C ALA A 75 10.78 -5.73 6.33
N ALA A 76 10.05 -5.24 5.33
CA ALA A 76 8.68 -4.74 5.48
C ALA A 76 7.74 -5.32 4.41
N CYS A 77 6.45 -5.30 4.69
CA CYS A 77 5.40 -5.45 3.68
C CYS A 77 4.43 -4.27 3.80
N GLU A 78 4.11 -3.61 2.68
CA GLU A 78 3.11 -2.56 2.62
C GLU A 78 1.81 -3.11 2.04
N LEU A 79 0.71 -2.93 2.76
CA LEU A 79 -0.64 -3.33 2.37
C LEU A 79 -1.35 -2.10 1.78
N GLY A 80 -1.83 -2.19 0.53
CA GLY A 80 -2.45 -1.06 -0.17
C GLY A 80 -1.46 0.05 -0.49
N ALA A 81 -0.34 -0.31 -1.12
CA ALA A 81 0.80 0.58 -1.35
C ALA A 81 0.52 1.69 -2.39
N GLY A 82 -0.50 1.55 -3.25
CA GLY A 82 -0.80 2.51 -4.30
C GLY A 82 0.42 2.81 -5.18
N LEU A 83 0.79 4.10 -5.26
CA LEU A 83 1.98 4.57 -6.00
C LEU A 83 3.33 4.28 -5.30
N GLY A 84 3.33 3.76 -4.07
CA GLY A 84 4.52 3.22 -3.38
C GLY A 84 5.41 4.20 -2.64
N LEU A 85 4.95 5.43 -2.34
CA LEU A 85 5.77 6.46 -1.66
C LEU A 85 6.40 5.95 -0.35
N VAL A 86 5.59 5.29 0.48
CA VAL A 86 5.98 4.73 1.78
C VAL A 86 6.98 3.58 1.61
N SER A 87 6.70 2.61 0.72
CA SER A 87 7.64 1.55 0.34
C SER A 87 8.99 2.08 -0.17
N LEU A 88 8.96 3.10 -1.04
CA LEU A 88 10.17 3.73 -1.58
C LEU A 88 11.01 4.40 -0.50
N VAL A 89 10.39 5.14 0.42
CA VAL A 89 11.10 5.70 1.58
C VAL A 89 11.67 4.58 2.44
N CYS A 90 10.88 3.56 2.78
CA CYS A 90 11.35 2.46 3.63
C CYS A 90 12.55 1.71 3.01
N ALA A 91 12.55 1.49 1.69
CA ALA A 91 13.67 0.94 0.93
C ALA A 91 14.90 1.86 0.87
N ALA A 92 14.70 3.18 0.70
CA ALA A 92 15.77 4.17 0.78
C ALA A 92 16.39 4.25 2.19
N ARG A 93 15.61 3.91 3.23
CA ARG A 93 16.05 3.76 4.63
C ARG A 93 16.55 2.34 4.97
N HIS A 94 17.04 1.63 3.96
CA HIS A 94 17.70 0.30 4.03
C HIS A 94 16.82 -0.89 4.43
N CYS A 95 15.50 -0.76 4.44
CA CYS A 95 14.57 -1.85 4.73
C CYS A 95 14.01 -2.44 3.41
N PRO A 96 14.32 -3.68 3.01
CA PRO A 96 13.72 -4.30 1.84
C PRO A 96 12.19 -4.43 2.00
N VAL A 97 11.42 -4.06 0.96
CA VAL A 97 9.94 -4.00 1.05
C VAL A 97 9.29 -4.90 0.02
N VAL A 98 8.24 -5.62 0.42
CA VAL A 98 7.23 -6.15 -0.49
C VAL A 98 6.05 -5.18 -0.50
N ALA A 99 5.88 -4.46 -1.61
CA ALA A 99 4.81 -3.49 -1.79
C ALA A 99 3.62 -4.18 -2.46
N THR A 100 2.44 -4.10 -1.86
CA THR A 100 1.26 -4.86 -2.32
C THR A 100 0.04 -3.99 -2.57
N ASP A 101 -0.68 -4.31 -3.65
CA ASP A 101 -1.98 -3.74 -3.98
C ASP A 101 -2.81 -4.79 -4.74
N HIS A 102 -4.10 -4.55 -4.90
CA HIS A 102 -5.04 -5.48 -5.54
C HIS A 102 -5.13 -5.30 -7.06
N SER A 103 -5.03 -4.05 -7.56
CA SER A 103 -5.16 -3.68 -8.97
C SER A 103 -3.84 -3.87 -9.74
N GLU A 104 -3.89 -4.56 -10.87
CA GLU A 104 -2.74 -4.75 -11.75
C GLU A 104 -2.26 -3.43 -12.40
N GLU A 105 -3.20 -2.50 -12.64
CA GLU A 105 -2.92 -1.15 -13.13
C GLU A 105 -2.10 -0.36 -12.11
N VAL A 106 -2.50 -0.40 -10.83
CA VAL A 106 -1.77 0.23 -9.72
C VAL A 106 -0.39 -0.41 -9.55
N LEU A 107 -0.30 -1.75 -9.58
CA LEU A 107 0.98 -2.47 -9.50
C LEU A 107 1.92 -2.14 -10.67
N SER A 108 1.39 -1.88 -11.87
CA SER A 108 2.16 -1.46 -13.04
C SER A 108 2.80 -0.07 -12.85
N VAL A 109 2.06 0.88 -12.28
CA VAL A 109 2.60 2.23 -11.96
C VAL A 109 3.56 2.18 -10.78
N LEU A 110 3.25 1.39 -9.76
CA LEU A 110 4.13 1.10 -8.61
C LEU A 110 5.49 0.56 -9.08
N ALA A 111 5.51 -0.41 -10.00
CA ALA A 111 6.74 -0.98 -10.56
C ALA A 111 7.56 0.06 -11.37
N GLN A 112 6.89 0.97 -12.07
CA GLN A 112 7.54 2.10 -12.74
C GLN A 112 8.16 3.08 -11.73
N ASN A 113 7.46 3.40 -10.65
CA ASN A 113 7.98 4.24 -9.56
C ASN A 113 9.18 3.60 -8.84
N CYS A 114 9.15 2.28 -8.63
CA CYS A 114 10.31 1.52 -8.14
C CYS A 114 11.52 1.62 -9.10
N SER A 115 11.26 1.56 -10.41
CA SER A 115 12.29 1.63 -11.46
C SER A 115 12.88 3.03 -11.65
N LEU A 116 12.11 4.10 -11.43
CA LEU A 116 12.56 5.49 -11.49
C LEU A 116 13.63 5.79 -10.43
N ASN A 117 13.40 5.35 -9.19
CA ASN A 117 14.22 5.74 -8.04
C ASN A 117 15.52 4.93 -7.88
N ARG A 118 15.66 3.79 -8.58
CA ARG A 118 16.89 2.98 -8.67
C ARG A 118 17.54 2.68 -7.30
N LEU A 119 16.72 2.45 -6.29
CA LEU A 119 17.16 2.29 -4.90
C LEU A 119 18.05 1.05 -4.73
N LYS A 120 19.06 1.15 -3.85
CA LYS A 120 20.01 0.06 -3.56
C LYS A 120 19.31 -1.20 -2.99
N HIS A 121 18.20 -1.01 -2.29
CA HIS A 121 17.35 -2.09 -1.79
C HIS A 121 16.11 -2.15 -2.68
N PRO A 122 15.82 -3.30 -3.32
CA PRO A 122 14.67 -3.41 -4.20
C PRO A 122 13.36 -3.39 -3.41
N VAL A 123 12.37 -2.71 -3.96
CA VAL A 123 10.95 -2.90 -3.61
C VAL A 123 10.40 -3.97 -4.55
N ARG A 124 9.84 -5.05 -4.00
CA ARG A 124 9.19 -6.11 -4.77
C ARG A 124 7.68 -5.83 -4.83
N CYS A 125 7.15 -5.60 -6.02
CA CYS A 125 5.71 -5.46 -6.23
C CYS A 125 5.04 -6.85 -6.23
N MET A 126 3.92 -7.03 -5.53
CA MET A 126 3.12 -8.27 -5.52
C MET A 126 1.62 -7.97 -5.39
N GLN A 127 0.77 -8.81 -5.99
CA GLN A 127 -0.68 -8.64 -5.90
C GLN A 127 -1.23 -9.13 -4.55
N LEU A 128 -2.20 -8.40 -3.99
CA LEU A 128 -2.88 -8.75 -2.75
C LEU A 128 -4.28 -8.11 -2.64
N ASP A 129 -5.33 -8.87 -2.99
CA ASP A 129 -6.62 -8.71 -2.30
C ASP A 129 -6.48 -9.35 -0.91
N TRP A 130 -6.74 -8.57 0.15
CA TRP A 130 -6.67 -9.03 1.54
C TRP A 130 -7.67 -10.15 1.87
N GLY A 131 -8.68 -10.37 1.01
CA GLY A 131 -9.65 -11.46 1.10
C GLY A 131 -9.30 -12.70 0.28
N ASP A 132 -8.21 -12.69 -0.50
CA ASP A 132 -7.79 -13.84 -1.30
C ASP A 132 -6.71 -14.66 -0.55
N GLU A 133 -7.04 -15.93 -0.32
CA GLU A 133 -6.20 -16.87 0.43
C GLU A 133 -4.87 -17.18 -0.28
N CYS A 134 -4.89 -17.25 -1.62
CA CYS A 134 -3.73 -17.55 -2.45
C CYS A 134 -2.76 -16.36 -2.49
N HIS A 135 -3.27 -15.13 -2.64
CA HIS A 135 -2.44 -13.92 -2.59
C HIS A 135 -1.76 -13.76 -1.21
N VAL A 136 -2.50 -13.95 -0.11
CA VAL A 136 -1.91 -13.87 1.25
C VAL A 136 -0.82 -14.94 1.45
N LEU A 137 -1.02 -16.16 0.93
CA LEU A 137 0.01 -17.20 0.97
C LEU A 137 1.25 -16.83 0.14
N GLN A 138 1.09 -16.33 -1.09
CA GLN A 138 2.23 -15.92 -1.93
C GLN A 138 3.04 -14.78 -1.28
N VAL A 139 2.36 -13.78 -0.68
CA VAL A 139 3.02 -12.68 0.03
C VAL A 139 3.70 -13.18 1.33
N LEU A 140 3.17 -14.20 1.99
CA LEU A 140 3.83 -14.86 3.12
C LEU A 140 5.06 -15.68 2.70
N GLU A 141 4.98 -16.43 1.59
CA GLU A 141 6.10 -17.20 1.03
C GLU A 141 7.26 -16.30 0.56
N ALA A 142 6.96 -15.05 0.21
CA ALA A 142 7.95 -14.01 -0.10
C ALA A 142 8.65 -13.40 1.14
N SER A 143 8.18 -13.69 2.36
CA SER A 143 8.71 -13.09 3.59
C SER A 143 10.04 -13.72 4.03
N PRO A 144 10.83 -13.04 4.89
CA PRO A 144 12.01 -13.63 5.50
C PRO A 144 11.69 -14.96 6.20
N GLN A 145 12.39 -16.02 5.80
CA GLN A 145 12.22 -17.39 6.29
C GLN A 145 10.77 -17.94 6.22
N GLN A 146 9.88 -17.30 5.45
CA GLN A 146 8.44 -17.61 5.40
C GLN A 146 7.73 -17.47 6.77
N GLN A 147 8.25 -16.62 7.66
CA GLN A 147 7.74 -16.43 9.04
C GLN A 147 6.95 -15.12 9.25
N GLY A 148 6.56 -14.45 8.18
CA GLY A 148 5.97 -13.11 8.18
C GLY A 148 7.01 -11.98 8.16
N TYR A 149 6.54 -10.74 8.14
CA TYR A 149 7.34 -9.51 8.10
C TYR A 149 7.43 -8.87 9.49
N PRO A 150 8.61 -8.40 9.94
CA PRO A 150 8.76 -7.70 11.21
C PRO A 150 8.20 -6.26 11.14
N LEU A 151 7.92 -5.73 9.96
CA LEU A 151 7.18 -4.49 9.78
C LEU A 151 6.05 -4.69 8.75
N LEU A 152 4.82 -4.36 9.15
CA LEU A 152 3.73 -4.10 8.23
C LEU A 152 3.47 -2.59 8.18
N LEU A 153 3.16 -2.10 6.99
CA LEU A 153 2.82 -0.71 6.68
C LEU A 153 1.45 -0.64 6.00
N GLY A 154 0.71 0.45 6.18
CA GLY A 154 -0.49 0.74 5.42
C GLY A 154 -0.92 2.20 5.59
N ALA A 155 -1.29 2.85 4.50
CA ALA A 155 -1.65 4.27 4.46
C ALA A 155 -3.07 4.46 3.89
N ASP A 156 -3.95 5.14 4.64
CA ASP A 156 -5.38 5.39 4.33
C ASP A 156 -6.23 4.14 3.97
N VAL A 157 -5.70 2.92 4.15
CA VAL A 157 -6.36 1.62 3.92
C VAL A 157 -7.59 1.34 4.78
N CYS A 158 -7.84 2.13 5.83
CA CYS A 158 -8.95 1.95 6.77
C CYS A 158 -10.21 2.74 6.35
N TYR A 159 -10.61 2.64 5.07
CA TYR A 159 -11.70 3.45 4.48
C TYR A 159 -13.10 2.81 4.55
N ASN A 160 -13.22 1.49 4.77
CA ASN A 160 -14.49 0.76 4.84
C ASN A 160 -14.39 -0.46 5.78
N LEU A 161 -15.38 -0.67 6.65
CA LEU A 161 -15.40 -1.77 7.63
C LEU A 161 -15.22 -3.16 6.99
N ASN A 162 -15.87 -3.44 5.85
CA ASN A 162 -15.73 -4.72 5.16
C ASN A 162 -14.30 -4.94 4.64
N ALA A 163 -13.64 -3.87 4.19
CA ALA A 163 -12.25 -3.91 3.78
C ALA A 163 -11.31 -4.06 4.99
N MET A 164 -11.61 -3.39 6.11
CA MET A 164 -10.86 -3.49 7.37
C MET A 164 -10.86 -4.92 7.96
N HIS A 165 -12.00 -5.63 7.91
CA HIS A 165 -12.04 -7.05 8.34
C HIS A 165 -11.07 -7.92 7.52
N LYS A 166 -11.06 -7.77 6.18
CA LYS A 166 -10.09 -8.46 5.31
C LYS A 166 -8.65 -8.04 5.62
N LEU A 167 -8.39 -6.73 5.71
CA LEU A 167 -7.08 -6.13 6.01
C LEU A 167 -6.46 -6.71 7.29
N PHE A 168 -7.20 -6.75 8.39
CA PHE A 168 -6.71 -7.28 9.66
C PHE A 168 -6.55 -8.81 9.64
N ALA A 169 -7.39 -9.54 8.90
CA ALA A 169 -7.19 -10.97 8.68
C ALA A 169 -5.87 -11.24 7.92
N ALA A 170 -5.62 -10.56 6.80
CA ALA A 170 -4.36 -10.65 6.06
C ALA A 170 -3.15 -10.21 6.92
N ALA A 171 -3.24 -9.06 7.58
CA ALA A 171 -2.16 -8.54 8.44
C ALA A 171 -1.82 -9.49 9.60
N SER A 172 -2.80 -10.14 10.23
CA SER A 172 -2.53 -11.12 11.31
C SER A 172 -1.78 -12.38 10.85
N ARG A 173 -1.79 -12.67 9.55
CA ARG A 173 -1.04 -13.77 8.92
C ARG A 173 0.32 -13.33 8.39
N LEU A 174 0.40 -12.11 7.87
CA LEU A 174 1.62 -11.53 7.30
C LEU A 174 2.56 -10.94 8.37
N LEU A 175 2.07 -10.59 9.56
CA LEU A 175 2.91 -10.06 10.65
C LEU A 175 3.74 -11.18 11.31
N ALA A 176 5.04 -10.95 11.47
CA ALA A 176 5.95 -11.93 12.04
C ALA A 176 5.61 -12.24 13.52
N ARG A 177 5.71 -13.53 13.90
CA ARG A 177 5.26 -14.01 15.22
C ARG A 177 6.17 -13.68 16.41
N ASN A 178 7.03 -12.66 16.30
CA ASN A 178 7.93 -12.20 17.37
C ASN A 178 7.44 -10.89 18.06
N ALA A 179 8.05 -10.52 19.19
CA ALA A 179 7.65 -9.37 20.00
C ALA A 179 8.15 -8.00 19.50
N SER A 180 9.11 -7.98 18.57
CA SER A 180 9.58 -6.75 17.92
C SER A 180 8.76 -6.38 16.68
N ALA A 181 7.99 -7.32 16.12
CA ALA A 181 7.17 -7.11 14.93
C ALA A 181 6.09 -6.05 15.17
N ARG A 182 5.96 -5.09 14.23
CA ARG A 182 4.99 -3.97 14.31
C ARG A 182 4.12 -3.89 13.06
N PHE A 183 2.86 -3.50 13.25
CA PHE A 183 2.04 -2.91 12.18
C PHE A 183 1.93 -1.41 12.46
N MET A 184 2.30 -0.59 11.48
CA MET A 184 2.12 0.86 11.47
C MET A 184 1.03 1.21 10.47
N LEU A 185 0.03 1.97 10.93
CA LEU A 185 -1.07 2.51 10.13
C LEU A 185 -1.05 4.03 10.26
N ALA A 186 -1.24 4.72 9.13
CA ALA A 186 -1.51 6.16 9.09
C ALA A 186 -2.75 6.42 8.24
N TYR A 187 -3.64 7.28 8.71
CA TYR A 187 -4.84 7.68 7.98
C TYR A 187 -5.27 9.07 8.45
N VAL A 188 -6.00 9.80 7.61
CA VAL A 188 -6.70 11.02 8.07
C VAL A 188 -8.17 10.69 8.32
N SER A 189 -8.65 10.87 9.55
CA SER A 189 -10.08 10.67 9.85
C SER A 189 -10.94 11.62 9.02
N ARG A 190 -11.86 11.05 8.23
CA ARG A 190 -12.85 11.78 7.41
C ARG A 190 -14.26 11.76 8.00
N ALA A 191 -14.48 11.01 9.07
CA ALA A 191 -15.74 10.96 9.80
C ALA A 191 -15.55 10.36 11.20
N ALA A 192 -16.14 11.00 12.22
CA ALA A 192 -16.21 10.56 13.61
C ALA A 192 -17.09 9.28 13.83
N THR A 193 -17.21 8.46 12.79
CA THR A 193 -17.78 7.11 12.75
C THR A 193 -16.66 6.07 12.64
N LEU A 194 -15.60 6.32 11.87
CA LEU A 194 -14.45 5.40 11.77
C LEU A 194 -13.71 5.30 13.10
N ASP A 195 -13.38 6.44 13.70
CA ASP A 195 -12.76 6.52 15.04
C ASP A 195 -13.65 5.88 16.12
N ARG A 196 -14.97 5.91 15.89
CA ARG A 196 -15.97 5.25 16.75
C ARG A 196 -16.09 3.76 16.48
N SER A 197 -15.88 3.26 15.26
CA SER A 197 -15.74 1.82 14.99
C SER A 197 -14.44 1.29 15.61
N PHE A 198 -13.35 2.06 15.51
CA PHE A 198 -12.10 1.91 16.27
C PHE A 198 -12.24 2.15 17.80
N SER A 199 -13.46 2.24 18.35
CA SER A 199 -13.71 2.38 19.80
C SER A 199 -14.89 1.53 20.32
N ASN A 200 -15.95 1.35 19.52
CA ASN A 200 -17.24 0.78 19.94
C ASN A 200 -17.53 -0.59 19.34
N ASP A 201 -16.95 -0.95 18.19
CA ASP A 201 -17.12 -2.31 17.65
C ASP A 201 -16.25 -3.24 18.47
N THR A 202 -16.79 -3.74 19.58
CA THR A 202 -16.06 -4.64 20.48
C THR A 202 -15.63 -5.94 19.82
N SER A 203 -16.17 -6.32 18.65
CA SER A 203 -15.64 -7.47 17.91
C SER A 203 -14.32 -7.12 17.23
N LEU A 204 -14.26 -6.06 16.43
CA LEU A 204 -13.02 -5.55 15.85
C LEU A 204 -12.04 -5.11 16.92
N TRP A 205 -12.51 -4.45 17.99
CA TRP A 205 -11.67 -3.92 19.06
C TRP A 205 -11.07 -5.03 19.92
N LEU A 206 -11.82 -6.08 20.31
CA LEU A 206 -11.22 -7.23 20.99
C LEU A 206 -10.33 -8.04 20.07
N TRP A 207 -10.64 -8.19 18.77
CA TRP A 207 -9.75 -8.91 17.85
C TRP A 207 -8.43 -8.16 17.67
N PHE A 208 -8.50 -6.83 17.50
CA PHE A 208 -7.33 -5.94 17.50
C PHE A 208 -6.60 -5.96 18.87
N HIS A 209 -7.31 -6.05 20.00
CA HIS A 209 -6.67 -6.17 21.31
C HIS A 209 -5.97 -7.51 21.54
N GLN A 210 -6.59 -8.62 21.15
CA GLN A 210 -6.09 -9.98 21.39
C GLN A 210 -4.99 -10.37 20.39
N ALA A 211 -5.12 -9.99 19.11
CA ALA A 211 -4.12 -10.29 18.10
C ALA A 211 -3.00 -9.24 18.03
N ILE A 212 -3.31 -7.96 18.26
CA ILE A 212 -2.48 -6.83 17.77
C ILE A 212 -2.06 -5.82 18.87
N HIS A 213 -2.79 -5.58 19.97
CA HIS A 213 -2.44 -4.50 20.93
C HIS A 213 -1.12 -4.72 21.71
N SER A 214 -0.54 -5.92 21.72
CA SER A 214 0.85 -6.11 22.22
C SER A 214 1.94 -5.70 21.21
N ARG A 215 1.57 -5.35 19.97
CA ARG A 215 2.45 -5.22 18.80
C ARG A 215 2.13 -4.05 17.85
N CYS A 216 0.95 -3.45 17.91
CA CYS A 216 0.68 -2.22 17.16
C CYS A 216 1.30 -1.01 17.86
N CYS A 217 1.85 -0.09 17.07
CA CYS A 217 1.81 1.32 17.42
C CYS A 217 0.84 1.98 16.44
N LEU A 218 -0.43 2.09 16.84
CA LEU A 218 -1.25 3.19 16.34
C LEU A 218 -0.63 4.47 16.88
N ARG A 219 -0.17 5.32 15.97
CA ARG A 219 -0.03 6.75 16.21
C ARG A 219 -0.98 7.43 15.25
N GLU A 220 -1.97 8.11 15.80
CA GLU A 220 -2.39 9.37 15.20
C GLU A 220 -1.16 10.29 15.16
N VAL A 221 -1.01 11.05 14.09
CA VAL A 221 0.13 11.96 13.83
C VAL A 221 -0.42 13.34 13.53
#